data_AF-A0AAU4N7Z4-F1
#
_entry.id   AF-A0AAU4N7Z4-F1
#
_cell.length_a   1.000
_cell.length_b   1.000
_cell.length_c   1.000
_cell.angle_alpha   90.00
_cell.angle_beta   90.00
_cell.angle_gamma   90.00
#
_symmetry.space_group_name_H-M   'P 1'
#
loop_
_entity.id
_entity.type
_entity.pdbx_description
1 polymer ?
#
loop_
_entity_poly.entity_id
_entity_poly.type
_entity_poly.pdbx_seq_one_letter_code
_entity_poly.pdbx_strand_id
1 'polypeptide(L)'
;MRVRSIVTALLLAGAAVILLPVASAAAASPTTASCREGAMFADYQSGGFWTCSQGQYVYRQCGPGTHAVQIALDHVICNYA
;
A
#
# COMPACT_ATOMS: atom_id res chain seq x y z
N MET A 1 59.55 -36.19 28.26
CA MET A 1 59.71 -34.81 27.77
C MET A 1 59.29 -34.79 26.30
N ARG A 2 58.08 -34.27 26.00
CA ARG A 2 57.56 -34.15 24.63
C ARG A 2 56.99 -32.75 24.48
N VAL A 3 57.69 -31.90 23.76
CA VAL A 3 57.13 -30.66 23.23
C VAL A 3 56.79 -30.93 21.77
N ARG A 4 55.51 -30.89 21.42
CA ARG A 4 55.03 -30.71 20.05
C ARG A 4 53.91 -29.69 20.10
N SER A 5 54.11 -28.57 19.42
CA SER A 5 53.08 -27.59 19.08
C SER A 5 51.96 -28.27 18.30
N ILE A 6 50.70 -27.99 18.67
CA ILE A 6 49.49 -28.44 17.97
C ILE A 6 48.52 -27.25 18.12
N VAL A 7 48.39 -26.36 17.14
CA VAL A 7 47.43 -26.42 16.02
C VAL A 7 45.98 -26.39 16.51
N THR A 8 45.31 -25.26 16.21
CA THR A 8 43.87 -25.01 16.09
C THR A 8 42.92 -25.47 17.20
N ALA A 9 42.23 -24.49 17.80
CA ALA A 9 40.85 -24.67 18.23
C ALA A 9 40.03 -23.45 17.74
N LEU A 10 39.36 -23.64 16.60
CA LEU A 10 38.19 -22.84 16.23
C LEU A 10 37.15 -23.01 17.33
N LEU A 11 36.73 -21.91 17.95
CA LEU A 11 35.49 -21.87 18.73
C LEU A 11 34.63 -20.76 18.15
N LEU A 12 33.64 -21.23 17.39
CA LEU A 12 32.54 -20.46 16.82
C LEU A 12 31.84 -19.68 17.93
N ALA A 13 32.05 -18.36 17.97
CA ALA A 13 31.15 -17.46 18.69
C ALA A 13 30.02 -17.11 17.72
N GLY A 14 28.83 -17.64 18.04
CA GLY A 14 27.67 -17.70 17.17
C GLY A 14 27.25 -16.35 16.59
N ALA A 15 26.78 -16.40 15.35
CA ALA A 15 25.98 -15.34 14.78
C ALA A 15 24.78 -15.10 15.71
N ALA A 16 24.80 -13.96 16.40
CA ALA A 16 23.59 -13.42 17.00
C ALA A 16 22.66 -13.08 15.82
N VAL A 17 21.78 -14.02 15.48
CA VAL A 17 20.65 -13.75 14.59
C VAL A 17 19.79 -12.77 15.35
N ILE A 18 19.97 -11.49 15.05
CA ILE A 18 19.05 -10.44 15.44
C ILE A 18 17.72 -10.85 14.80
N LEU A 19 16.84 -11.43 15.61
CA LEU A 19 15.43 -11.48 15.31
C LEU A 19 14.99 -10.02 15.26
N LEU A 20 15.14 -9.39 14.08
CA LEU A 20 14.30 -8.26 13.76
C LEU A 20 12.89 -8.79 14.04
N PRO A 21 12.06 -8.07 14.82
CA PRO A 21 10.64 -8.32 14.73
C PRO A 21 10.37 -8.15 13.23
N VAL A 22 10.12 -9.26 12.55
CA VAL A 22 9.37 -9.25 11.32
C VAL A 22 8.12 -8.56 11.81
N ALA A 23 8.04 -7.25 11.58
CA ALA A 23 6.79 -6.56 11.56
C ALA A 23 6.04 -7.40 10.55
N SER A 24 5.25 -8.34 11.07
CA SER A 24 4.29 -9.03 10.29
C SER A 24 3.59 -7.87 9.62
N ALA A 25 3.80 -7.73 8.32
CA ALA A 25 2.73 -7.30 7.47
C ALA A 25 1.65 -8.35 7.77
N ALA A 26 0.94 -8.14 8.88
CA ALA A 26 -0.41 -8.59 9.03
C ALA A 26 -0.98 -8.12 7.71
N ALA A 27 -1.21 -9.08 6.83
CA ALA A 27 -2.09 -8.89 5.72
C ALA A 27 -3.28 -8.21 6.39
N ALA A 28 -3.39 -6.89 6.21
CA ALA A 28 -4.59 -6.19 6.53
C ALA A 28 -5.55 -6.82 5.54
N SER A 29 -6.17 -7.92 5.95
CA SER A 29 -7.32 -8.48 5.31
C SER A 29 -8.18 -7.24 5.05
N PRO A 30 -8.46 -6.86 3.80
CA PRO A 30 -9.27 -5.69 3.52
C PRO A 30 -10.68 -6.04 3.96
N THR A 31 -10.92 -5.98 5.26
CA THR A 31 -12.22 -6.08 5.85
C THR A 31 -12.92 -4.82 5.42
N THR A 32 -13.90 -5.01 4.52
CA THR A 32 -14.78 -3.98 3.93
C THR A 32 -14.05 -2.87 3.17
N ALA A 33 -13.82 -3.06 1.86
CA ALA A 33 -13.66 -2.03 0.83
C ALA A 33 -12.98 -0.71 1.27
N SER A 34 -11.87 -0.80 2.00
CA SER A 34 -11.10 0.35 2.43
C SER A 34 -10.40 0.94 1.21
N CYS A 35 -10.70 2.19 0.89
CA CYS A 35 -10.09 2.93 -0.20
C CYS A 35 -9.01 3.89 0.32
N ARG A 36 -8.09 4.33 -0.56
CA ARG A 36 -7.13 5.37 -0.21
C ARG A 36 -7.86 6.71 -0.15
N GLU A 37 -7.81 7.39 0.99
CA GLU A 37 -8.45 8.72 1.13
C GLU A 37 -8.13 9.64 -0.05
N GLY A 38 -9.19 10.24 -0.60
CA GLY A 38 -9.11 11.13 -1.76
C GLY A 38 -8.88 10.45 -3.11
N ALA A 39 -8.77 9.13 -3.18
CA ALA A 39 -8.74 8.41 -4.47
C ALA A 39 -10.04 8.62 -5.23
N MET A 40 -9.94 8.84 -6.55
CA MET A 40 -11.08 9.14 -7.42
C MET A 40 -11.07 8.30 -8.69
N PHE A 41 -12.25 7.85 -9.12
CA PHE A 41 -12.43 7.25 -10.43
C PHE A 41 -13.72 7.68 -11.11
N ALA A 42 -13.66 7.90 -12.43
CA ALA A 42 -14.78 8.35 -13.23
C ALA A 42 -15.80 7.22 -13.44
N ASP A 43 -17.09 7.55 -13.33
CA ASP A 43 -18.20 6.71 -13.74
C ASP A 43 -18.82 7.28 -15.01
N TYR A 44 -18.39 6.74 -16.15
CA TYR A 44 -18.83 7.20 -17.47
C TYR A 44 -20.31 6.90 -17.77
N GLN A 45 -20.98 6.03 -17.00
CA GLN A 45 -22.39 5.73 -17.21
C GLN A 45 -23.29 6.79 -16.60
N SER A 46 -22.93 7.30 -15.42
CA SER A 46 -23.69 8.31 -14.69
C SER A 46 -23.20 9.75 -14.92
N GLY A 47 -22.00 9.90 -15.49
CA GLY A 47 -21.36 11.18 -15.77
C GLY A 47 -20.69 11.84 -14.55
N GLY A 48 -20.70 11.16 -13.40
CA GLY A 48 -20.01 11.58 -12.18
C GLY A 48 -18.80 10.73 -11.85
N PHE A 49 -18.40 10.75 -10.59
CA PHE A 49 -17.21 10.05 -10.12
C PHE A 49 -17.38 9.54 -8.70
N TRP A 50 -16.62 8.51 -8.37
CA TRP A 50 -16.52 8.00 -7.01
C TRP A 50 -15.29 8.59 -6.35
N THR A 51 -15.41 9.01 -5.08
CA THR A 51 -14.29 9.50 -4.28
C THR A 51 -14.24 8.79 -2.94
N CYS A 52 -13.03 8.45 -2.50
CA CYS A 52 -12.82 7.88 -1.19
C CYS A 52 -12.93 8.95 -0.10
N SER A 53 -13.85 8.74 0.84
CA SER A 53 -14.06 9.59 2.00
C SER A 53 -14.33 8.72 3.21
N GLN A 54 -13.54 8.88 4.27
CA GLN A 54 -13.67 8.10 5.52
C GLN A 54 -13.60 6.58 5.30
N GLY A 55 -12.72 6.15 4.40
CA GLY A 55 -12.47 4.76 4.06
C GLY A 55 -13.55 4.14 3.16
N GLN A 56 -14.49 4.93 2.62
CA GLN A 56 -15.57 4.44 1.77
C GLN A 56 -15.66 5.23 0.45
N TYR A 57 -15.94 4.53 -0.65
CA TYR A 57 -16.24 5.18 -1.91
C TYR A 57 -17.65 5.79 -1.87
N VAL A 58 -17.71 7.10 -2.11
CA VAL A 58 -18.94 7.89 -2.17
C VAL A 58 -19.07 8.46 -3.57
N TYR A 59 -20.24 8.30 -4.17
CA TYR A 59 -20.53 8.87 -5.48
C TYR A 59 -20.75 10.39 -5.40
N ARG A 60 -20.23 11.11 -6.39
CA ARG A 60 -20.38 12.55 -6.57
C ARG A 60 -20.78 12.84 -8.02
N GLN A 61 -21.88 13.55 -8.19
CA GLN A 61 -22.26 14.07 -9.50
C GLN A 61 -21.38 15.27 -9.86
N CYS A 62 -20.91 15.35 -11.11
CA CYS A 62 -20.31 16.56 -11.64
C CYS A 62 -21.35 17.69 -11.77
N GLY A 63 -20.89 18.95 -11.80
CA GLY A 63 -21.78 20.10 -11.95
C GLY A 63 -22.58 20.06 -13.27
N PRO A 64 -23.73 20.76 -13.36
CA PRO A 64 -24.53 20.79 -14.58
C PRO A 64 -23.69 21.17 -15.81
N GLY A 65 -23.81 20.38 -16.90
CA GLY A 65 -23.08 20.59 -18.14
C GLY A 65 -21.61 20.11 -18.12
N THR A 66 -21.16 19.47 -17.05
CA THR A 66 -19.82 18.86 -16.96
C THR A 66 -19.89 17.36 -16.80
N HIS A 67 -18.84 16.67 -17.23
CA HIS A 67 -18.70 15.23 -17.16
C HIS A 67 -17.38 14.87 -16.47
N ALA A 68 -17.37 13.74 -15.78
CA ALA A 68 -16.16 13.21 -15.16
C ALA A 68 -15.14 12.77 -16.23
N VAL A 69 -13.91 13.28 -16.11
CA VAL A 69 -12.76 12.91 -16.95
C VAL A 69 -11.65 12.39 -16.05
N GLN A 70 -11.25 11.13 -16.29
CA GLN A 70 -10.10 10.53 -15.59
C GLN A 70 -8.81 11.11 -16.16
N ILE A 71 -8.02 11.84 -15.35
CA ILE A 71 -6.75 12.44 -15.79
C ILE A 71 -5.51 11.78 -15.20
N ALA A 72 -5.67 10.97 -14.16
CA ALA A 72 -4.65 10.09 -13.60
C ALA A 72 -5.30 8.89 -12.91
N LEU A 73 -4.51 7.91 -12.44
CA LEU A 73 -5.00 6.68 -11.80
C LEU A 73 -6.02 6.91 -10.68
N ASP A 74 -5.84 7.95 -9.85
CA ASP A 74 -6.71 8.26 -8.70
C ASP A 74 -7.21 9.70 -8.73
N HIS A 75 -7.29 10.32 -9.91
CA HIS A 75 -7.69 11.71 -10.04
C HIS A 75 -8.65 11.94 -11.19
N VAL A 76 -9.76 12.60 -10.88
CA VAL A 76 -10.83 12.95 -11.79
C VAL A 76 -11.06 14.45 -11.73
N ILE A 77 -11.34 15.05 -12.87
CA ILE A 77 -11.86 16.42 -12.96
C ILE A 77 -13.25 16.40 -13.59
N CYS A 78 -14.08 17.38 -13.23
CA CYS A 78 -15.30 17.66 -13.98
C CYS A 78 -14.98 18.69 -15.05
N ASN A 79 -15.12 18.31 -16.32
CA ASN A 79 -14.84 19.18 -17.45
C ASN A 79 -16.07 19.30 -18.37
N TYR A 80 -16.15 20.39 -19.13
CA TYR A 80 -17.09 20.49 -20.24
C TYR A 80 -16.63 19.53 -21.36
N ALA A 81 -17.59 18.82 -21.96
CA ALA A 81 -17.34 17.96 -23.12
C ALA A 81 -17.15 18.79 -24.40
#